data_AF-A0A1H7LMF1-F1
#
_entry.id   AF-A0A1H7LMF1-F1
#
_cell.length_a   1.000
_cell.length_b   1.000
_cell.length_c   1.000
_cell.angle_alpha   90.00
_cell.angle_beta   90.00
_cell.angle_gamma   90.00
#
_symmetry.space_group_name_H-M   'P 1'
#
loop_
_entity.id
_entity.type
_entity.pdbx_description
1 polymer ?
#
loop_
_entity_poly.entity_id
_entity_poly.type
_entity_poly.pdbx_seq_one_letter_code
_entity_poly.pdbx_strand_id
1 'polypeptide(L)'
;MGQAKLRGSREERIAQGKARKRPPEKGGYVSTKNPIGMRFVVEDVTLDEDEEGFFLVQVIDESSDDDTSALGDELDPEEWFTLVDRYGLVKSEAKM
;
A
#
# COMPACT_ATOMS: atom_id res chain seq x y z
N MET A 1 -40.58 -14.04 9.61
CA MET A 1 -39.74 -13.04 8.93
C MET A 1 -38.42 -12.96 9.69
N GLY A 2 -37.36 -13.62 9.20
CA GLY A 2 -36.04 -13.61 9.82
C GLY A 2 -35.04 -12.97 8.86
N GLN A 3 -34.49 -11.82 9.22
CA GLN A 3 -33.47 -11.13 8.44
C GLN A 3 -32.14 -11.89 8.56
N ALA A 4 -31.71 -12.53 7.49
CA ALA A 4 -30.33 -12.98 7.31
C ALA A 4 -29.64 -12.03 6.33
N LYS A 5 -29.15 -10.89 6.83
CA LYS A 5 -28.27 -9.98 6.06
C LYS A 5 -26.81 -10.27 6.42
N LEU A 6 -26.29 -11.41 5.99
CA LEU A 6 -24.88 -11.74 6.15
C LEU A 6 -24.40 -12.49 4.91
N ARG A 7 -23.89 -11.72 3.94
CA ARG A 7 -22.77 -12.09 3.05
C ARG A 7 -22.62 -10.99 1.99
N GLY A 8 -21.85 -9.96 2.31
CA GLY A 8 -21.12 -9.24 1.27
C GLY A 8 -20.19 -10.25 0.62
N SER A 9 -20.43 -10.57 -0.65
CA SER A 9 -19.66 -11.56 -1.38
C SER A 9 -18.19 -11.19 -1.35
N ARG A 10 -17.31 -12.20 -1.26
CA ARG A 10 -15.85 -12.03 -1.30
C ARG A 10 -15.41 -11.12 -2.46
N GLU A 11 -16.13 -11.19 -3.56
CA GLU A 11 -15.95 -10.38 -4.76
C GLU A 11 -16.26 -8.88 -4.54
N GLU A 12 -17.23 -8.53 -3.69
CA GLU A 12 -17.56 -7.13 -3.38
C GLU A 12 -16.49 -6.48 -2.50
N ARG A 13 -15.85 -7.25 -1.61
CA ARG A 13 -14.68 -6.78 -0.84
C ARG A 13 -13.44 -6.61 -1.71
N ILE A 14 -13.23 -7.49 -2.69
CA ILE A 14 -12.13 -7.39 -3.66
C ILE A 14 -12.39 -6.21 -4.61
N ALA A 15 -13.63 -6.00 -5.05
CA ALA A 15 -14.03 -4.88 -5.90
C ALA A 15 -13.94 -3.54 -5.14
N GLN A 16 -14.27 -3.49 -3.85
CA GLN A 16 -14.09 -2.30 -3.03
C GLN A 16 -12.60 -1.99 -2.76
N GLY A 17 -11.73 -3.00 -2.74
CA GLY A 17 -10.27 -2.84 -2.76
C GLY A 17 -9.74 -2.32 -4.11
N LYS A 18 -10.29 -2.81 -5.23
CA LYS A 18 -9.95 -2.33 -6.59
C LYS A 18 -10.53 -0.94 -6.91
N ALA A 19 -11.64 -0.54 -6.32
CA ALA A 19 -12.29 0.76 -6.54
C ALA A 19 -11.65 1.93 -5.77
N ARG A 20 -10.63 1.65 -4.95
CA ARG A 20 -9.88 2.66 -4.18
C ARG A 20 -8.39 2.63 -4.54
N LYS A 21 -8.06 2.38 -5.81
CA LYS A 21 -6.69 2.55 -6.33
C LYS A 21 -6.31 4.03 -6.31
N ARG A 22 -6.02 4.52 -5.10
CA ARG A 22 -5.49 5.85 -4.86
C ARG A 22 -4.00 5.71 -4.55
N PRO A 23 -3.20 6.74 -4.86
CA PRO A 23 -1.83 6.82 -4.39
C PRO A 23 -1.77 6.59 -2.87
N PRO A 24 -0.73 5.90 -2.36
CA PRO A 24 -0.52 5.77 -0.93
C PRO A 24 -0.19 7.12 -0.29
N GLU A 25 -0.21 7.14 1.04
CA GLU A 25 0.32 8.28 1.79
C GLU A 25 1.78 7.99 2.13
N LYS A 26 2.58 9.04 2.33
CA LYS A 26 3.95 8.87 2.82
C LYS A 26 3.97 8.28 4.24
N GLY A 27 5.06 7.58 4.57
CA GLY A 27 5.33 7.03 5.89
C GLY A 27 5.41 5.50 5.93
N GLY A 28 5.44 4.96 7.15
CA GLY A 28 5.67 3.53 7.40
C GLY A 28 4.45 2.65 7.12
N TYR A 29 4.70 1.49 6.54
CA TYR A 29 3.73 0.43 6.27
C TYR A 29 4.24 -0.89 6.84
N VAL A 30 3.34 -1.68 7.45
CA VAL A 30 3.67 -2.98 8.03
C VAL A 30 2.91 -4.10 7.33
N SER A 31 3.62 -5.18 7.01
CA SER A 31 3.08 -6.42 6.49
C SER A 31 2.25 -7.13 7.56
N THR A 32 1.01 -7.48 7.20
CA THR A 32 0.11 -8.30 8.03
C THR A 32 0.03 -9.75 7.55
N LYS A 33 0.63 -10.06 6.39
CA LYS A 33 0.78 -11.41 5.82
C LYS A 33 2.22 -11.89 5.99
N ASN A 34 2.67 -12.86 5.20
CA ASN A 34 4.01 -13.45 5.36
C ASN A 34 5.08 -12.75 4.50
N PRO A 35 6.23 -12.34 5.06
CA PRO A 35 6.58 -12.38 6.49
C PRO A 35 5.83 -11.31 7.29
N ILE A 36 5.30 -11.73 8.46
CA ILE A 36 4.50 -10.84 9.33
C ILE A 36 5.45 -9.86 10.00
N GLY A 37 5.09 -8.57 9.99
CA GLY A 37 5.86 -7.54 10.66
C GLY A 37 7.02 -6.97 9.84
N MET A 38 7.22 -7.41 8.60
CA MET A 38 8.11 -6.73 7.64
C MET A 38 7.61 -5.30 7.40
N ARG A 39 8.53 -4.33 7.31
CA ARG A 39 8.20 -2.91 7.27
C ARG A 39 8.83 -2.24 6.06
N PHE A 40 8.02 -1.40 5.43
CA PHE A 40 8.37 -0.59 4.28
C PHE A 40 8.10 0.86 4.64
N VAL A 41 8.90 1.78 4.11
CA VAL A 41 8.65 3.22 4.24
C VAL A 41 8.41 3.79 2.86
N VAL A 42 7.28 4.47 2.68
CA VAL A 42 6.99 5.27 1.48
C VAL A 42 7.59 6.65 1.71
N GLU A 43 8.69 6.94 1.02
CA GLU A 43 9.40 8.22 1.13
C GLU A 43 8.76 9.30 0.26
N ASP A 44 8.40 8.93 -0.98
CA ASP A 44 7.82 9.84 -1.94
C ASP A 44 6.69 9.19 -2.75
N VAL A 45 5.76 10.04 -3.18
CA VAL A 45 4.66 9.68 -4.06
C VAL A 45 4.52 10.79 -5.09
N THR A 46 4.95 10.51 -6.31
CA THR A 46 4.82 11.44 -7.43
C THR A 46 3.54 11.13 -8.18
N LEU A 47 2.71 12.14 -8.40
CA LEU A 47 1.50 12.03 -9.22
C LEU A 47 1.84 12.55 -10.61
N ASP A 48 1.36 11.86 -11.63
CA ASP A 48 1.42 12.38 -12.99
C ASP A 48 0.12 13.14 -13.29
N GLU A 49 0.25 14.44 -13.54
CA GLU A 49 -0.90 15.31 -13.82
C GLU A 49 -1.45 15.12 -15.25
N ASP A 50 -0.64 14.57 -16.15
CA ASP A 50 -1.00 14.30 -17.54
C ASP A 50 -1.66 12.92 -17.72
N GLU A 51 -1.39 11.97 -16.82
CA GLU A 51 -1.95 10.61 -16.82
C GLU A 51 -2.87 10.33 -15.61
N GLU A 52 -4.19 10.43 -15.82
CA GLU A 52 -5.20 10.21 -14.77
C GLU A 52 -5.04 8.82 -14.11
N GLY A 53 -4.63 8.82 -12.84
CA GLY A 53 -4.51 7.62 -12.02
C GLY A 53 -3.14 6.96 -12.06
N PHE A 54 -2.17 7.52 -12.78
CA PHE A 54 -0.77 7.12 -12.70
C PHE A 54 -0.06 7.83 -11.54
N PHE A 55 0.79 7.09 -10.83
CA PHE A 55 1.64 7.61 -9.76
C PHE A 55 2.83 6.69 -9.56
N LEU A 56 3.94 7.26 -9.09
CA LEU A 56 5.14 6.52 -8.71
C LEU A 56 5.32 6.58 -7.20
N VAL A 57 5.67 5.43 -6.60
CA VAL A 57 5.89 5.30 -5.15
C VAL A 57 7.34 4.91 -4.92
N GLN A 58 8.09 5.75 -4.21
CA GLN A 58 9.42 5.38 -3.72
C GLN A 58 9.31 4.69 -2.37
N VAL A 59 9.84 3.47 -2.31
CA VAL A 59 9.77 2.60 -1.13
C VAL A 59 11.16 2.16 -0.71
N ILE A 60 11.46 2.26 0.58
CA ILE A 60 12.66 1.68 1.21
C ILE A 60 12.27 0.65 2.27
N ASP A 61 13.20 -0.25 2.60
CA ASP A 61 13.08 -1.07 3.82
C ASP A 61 13.29 -0.19 5.06
N GLU A 62 12.54 -0.45 6.15
CA GLU A 62 12.69 0.35 7.39
C GLU A 62 14.13 0.33 7.92
N SER A 63 14.90 -0.74 7.71
CA SER A 63 16.30 -0.82 8.13
C SER A 63 17.18 0.24 7.47
N SER A 64 16.70 0.85 6.39
CA SER A 64 17.38 1.89 5.60
C SER A 64 16.80 3.28 5.79
N ASP A 65 15.78 3.46 6.66
CA ASP A 65 15.08 4.75 6.87
C ASP A 65 16.00 5.89 7.34
N ASP A 66 17.03 5.58 8.13
CA ASP A 66 18.03 6.55 8.59
C ASP A 66 19.20 6.73 7.60
N ASP A 67 19.30 5.86 6.59
CA ASP A 67 20.37 5.91 5.60
C ASP A 67 19.95 6.74 4.39
N THR A 68 20.31 8.02 4.42
CA THR A 68 20.06 8.98 3.32
C THR A 68 20.70 8.60 1.98
N SER A 69 21.56 7.56 1.94
CA SER A 69 22.15 7.02 0.71
C SER A 69 21.45 5.75 0.22
N ALA A 70 20.43 5.28 0.94
CA ALA A 70 19.61 4.15 0.52
C ALA A 70 18.89 4.47 -0.78
N LEU A 71 19.04 3.57 -1.76
CA LEU A 71 18.28 3.63 -2.99
C LEU A 71 16.95 2.91 -2.75
N GLY A 72 15.85 3.66 -2.76
CA GLY A 72 14.51 3.10 -2.75
C GLY A 72 14.15 2.43 -4.08
N ASP A 73 13.23 1.46 -4.01
CA ASP A 73 12.56 0.91 -5.16
C ASP A 73 11.44 1.87 -5.58
N GLU A 74 11.45 2.28 -6.85
CA GLU A 74 10.34 3.03 -7.46
C GLU A 74 9.33 2.05 -8.04
N LEU A 75 8.08 2.17 -7.60
CA LEU A 75 6.98 1.28 -7.99
C LEU A 75 5.89 2.05 -8.72
N ASP A 76 5.44 1.51 -9.86
CA ASP A 76 4.24 1.99 -10.53
C ASP A 76 2.96 1.58 -9.75
N PRO A 77 1.77 2.07 -10.14
CA PRO A 77 0.54 1.76 -9.41
C PRO A 77 0.25 0.26 -9.33
N GLU A 78 0.48 -0.50 -10.42
CA GLU A 78 0.26 -1.95 -10.45
C GLU A 78 1.23 -2.69 -9.52
N GLU A 79 2.50 -2.31 -9.54
CA GLU A 79 3.52 -2.87 -8.66
C GLU A 79 3.22 -2.59 -7.19
N TRP A 80 2.85 -1.35 -6.86
CA TRP A 80 2.44 -0.96 -5.51
C TRP A 80 1.24 -1.80 -5.03
N PHE A 81 0.17 -1.91 -5.82
CA PHE A 81 -0.99 -2.68 -5.39
C PHE A 81 -0.71 -4.18 -5.33
N THR A 82 0.21 -4.68 -6.17
CA THR A 82 0.69 -6.06 -6.08
C THR A 82 1.46 -6.29 -4.78
N LEU A 83 2.28 -5.34 -4.35
CA LEU A 83 2.99 -5.37 -3.07
C LEU A 83 2.01 -5.36 -1.89
N VAL A 84 1.05 -4.44 -1.91
CA VAL A 84 -0.02 -4.34 -0.89
C VAL A 84 -0.83 -5.62 -0.81
N ASP A 85 -1.22 -6.21 -1.95
CA ASP A 85 -1.96 -7.48 -1.94
C ASP A 85 -1.08 -8.63 -1.43
N ARG A 86 0.18 -8.72 -1.87
CA ARG A 86 1.10 -9.79 -1.48
C ARG A 86 1.35 -9.80 0.03
N TYR A 87 1.62 -8.64 0.63
CA TYR A 87 2.03 -8.51 2.03
C TYR A 87 0.92 -8.03 2.97
N GLY A 88 -0.23 -7.63 2.44
CA GLY A 88 -1.32 -7.06 3.24
C GLY A 88 -0.86 -5.80 3.97
N LEU A 89 -0.20 -4.89 3.27
CA LEU A 89 0.39 -3.69 3.86
C LEU A 89 -0.67 -2.78 4.46
N VAL A 90 -0.46 -2.38 5.72
CA VAL A 90 -1.29 -1.39 6.41
C VAL A 90 -0.40 -0.24 6.85
N LYS A 91 -0.90 1.00 6.76
CA LYS A 91 -0.18 2.17 7.25
C LYS A 91 0.04 2.00 8.76
N SER A 92 1.30 2.02 9.16
CA SER A 92 1.68 2.04 10.57
C SER A 92 1.63 3.50 11.03
N GLU A 93 1.00 3.77 12.18
CA GLU A 93 1.13 5.07 12.83
C GLU A 93 2.55 5.16 13.42
N ALA A 94 3.53 5.45 12.57
CA ALA A 94 4.84 5.87 13.06
C ALA A 94 4.63 7.21 13.77
N LYS A 95 4.86 7.24 15.10
CA LYS A 95 5.10 8.49 15.79
C LYS A 95 6.34 9.11 15.17
N MET A 96 6.14 10.20 14.43
CA MET A 96 7.17 11.19 14.12
C MET A 96 7.86 11.67 15.40
#